data_AF-X6M663-F1
#
_entry.id   AF-X6M663-F1
#
_cell.length_a   1.000
_cell.length_b   1.000
_cell.length_c   1.000
_cell.angle_alpha   90.00
_cell.angle_beta   90.00
_cell.angle_gamma   90.00
#
_symmetry.space_group_name_H-M   'P 1'
#
loop_
_entity.id
_entity.type
_entity.pdbx_description
1 polymer ?
#
loop_
_entity_poly.entity_id
_entity_poly.type
_entity_poly.pdbx_seq_one_letter_code
_entity_poly.pdbx_strand_id
1 'polypeptide(L)'
;MGDEIGEWLDEFLKDENSNNNKGFRLVRFDESYNRKTVDKKTPIILKQYNPHTGFADGFPILIISQESLDLLNEKLLQKYKTTKKDLPLEMERFRPNIVIHTVDDNSKNNAHIEDDWKSIQIGDHTIIHITVPCSRCSMPCNNMKLGIRDKAFNEPSDILQTYRLGSHLGYDTFFHLNPSQWFFGVNAVPTTFTSTPIFVGDIVTPRSYTPQERSQDIDMISRT
;
A
#
# COMPACT_ATOMS: atom_id res chain seq x y z
N MET A 1 10.35 11.63 22.55
CA MET A 1 10.57 12.98 22.02
C MET A 1 10.17 14.05 23.06
N GLY A 2 10.55 13.86 24.33
CA GLY A 2 10.09 14.72 25.45
C GLY A 2 8.71 14.37 26.00
N ASP A 3 8.42 14.82 27.23
CA ASP A 3 7.13 14.60 27.90
C ASP A 3 6.02 15.52 27.35
N GLU A 4 6.37 16.76 27.01
CA GLU A 4 5.46 17.78 26.47
C GLU A 4 4.67 17.30 25.24
N ILE A 5 5.30 16.58 24.32
CA ILE A 5 4.60 16.03 23.13
C ILE A 5 3.59 14.94 23.53
N GLY A 6 3.91 14.16 24.57
CA GLY A 6 2.98 13.15 25.08
C GLY A 6 1.74 13.79 25.70
N GLU A 7 1.95 14.82 26.52
CA GLU A 7 0.87 15.61 27.13
C GLU A 7 -0.02 16.25 26.07
N TRP A 8 0.59 16.85 25.04
CA TRP A 8 -0.16 17.42 23.91
C TRP A 8 -0.98 16.36 23.15
N LEU A 9 -0.41 15.17 22.89
CA LEU A 9 -1.14 14.09 22.23
C LEU A 9 -2.31 13.57 23.06
N ASP A 10 -2.12 13.44 24.37
CA ASP A 10 -3.17 13.04 25.30
C ASP A 10 -4.31 14.06 25.34
N GLU A 11 -3.99 15.36 25.30
CA GLU A 11 -5.00 16.43 25.21
C GLU A 11 -5.72 16.41 23.85
N PHE A 12 -4.96 16.33 22.74
CA PHE A 12 -5.52 16.38 21.40
C PHE A 12 -6.38 15.16 21.05
N LEU A 13 -5.96 13.96 21.48
CA LEU A 13 -6.65 12.69 21.20
C LEU A 13 -7.59 12.26 22.34
N LYS A 14 -7.89 13.17 23.26
CA LYS A 14 -8.78 12.90 24.39
C LYS A 14 -10.14 12.45 23.89
N ASP A 15 -10.56 11.27 24.32
CA ASP A 15 -11.90 10.76 24.06
C ASP A 15 -12.76 11.08 25.28
N GLU A 16 -13.74 11.97 25.13
CA GLU A 16 -14.64 12.38 26.21
C GLU A 16 -15.46 11.20 26.79
N ASN A 17 -15.55 10.09 26.06
CA ASN A 17 -16.21 8.87 26.51
C ASN A 17 -15.25 7.89 27.22
N SER A 18 -13.96 8.24 27.33
CA SER A 18 -12.94 7.44 27.99
C SER A 18 -12.41 8.16 29.23
N ASN A 19 -12.63 7.56 30.41
CA ASN A 19 -12.18 8.13 31.68
C ASN A 19 -10.67 7.94 31.95
N ASN A 20 -9.93 7.33 31.04
CA ASN A 20 -8.51 7.05 31.23
C ASN A 20 -7.65 7.91 30.30
N ASN A 21 -6.61 8.52 30.89
CA ASN A 21 -5.53 9.07 30.07
C ASN A 21 -4.81 7.91 29.37
N LYS A 22 -4.64 8.01 28.05
CA LYS A 22 -4.05 6.94 27.22
C LYS A 22 -2.53 6.92 27.31
N GLY A 23 -1.90 8.01 27.76
CA GLY A 23 -0.46 8.08 28.00
C GLY A 23 0.34 7.99 26.70
N PHE A 24 -0.10 8.72 25.68
CA PHE A 24 0.52 8.71 24.37
C PHE A 24 1.96 9.24 24.42
N ARG A 25 2.82 8.66 23.57
CA ARG A 25 4.22 9.06 23.44
C ARG A 25 4.60 9.13 21.98
N LEU A 26 5.25 10.23 21.58
CA LEU A 26 5.93 10.30 20.30
C LEU A 26 7.34 9.72 20.42
N VAL A 27 7.59 8.67 19.66
CA VAL A 27 8.85 7.94 19.59
C VAL A 27 9.46 8.05 18.20
N ARG A 28 10.77 7.87 18.11
CA ARG A 28 11.50 7.74 16.85
C ARG A 28 12.12 6.36 16.78
N PHE A 29 12.37 5.88 15.56
CA PHE A 29 13.12 4.66 15.37
C PHE A 29 14.59 4.88 15.74
N ASP A 30 15.20 3.89 16.39
CA ASP A 30 16.64 3.92 16.67
C ASP A 30 17.39 3.64 15.36
N GLU A 31 18.31 4.54 14.98
CA GLU A 31 19.12 4.42 13.75
C GLU A 31 20.02 3.19 13.75
N SER A 32 20.36 2.67 14.94
CA SER A 32 21.13 1.43 15.09
C SER A 32 20.26 0.17 14.96
N TYR A 33 18.93 0.29 15.04
CA TYR A 33 18.03 -0.84 14.98
C TYR A 33 17.49 -1.04 13.56
N ASN A 34 17.65 -2.26 13.05
CA ASN A 34 17.14 -2.65 11.75
C ASN A 34 15.96 -3.61 11.91
N ARG A 35 14.73 -3.10 11.76
CA ARG A 35 13.52 -3.92 11.66
C ARG A 35 13.35 -4.40 10.23
N LYS A 36 13.58 -5.69 10.02
CA LYS A 36 13.35 -6.36 8.74
C LYS A 36 11.90 -6.24 8.31
N THR A 37 11.66 -6.25 7.00
CA THR A 37 10.31 -6.40 6.43
C THR A 37 9.67 -7.71 6.88
N VAL A 38 8.37 -7.88 6.62
CA VAL A 38 7.65 -9.11 6.97
C VAL A 38 8.28 -10.31 6.25
N ASP A 39 9.08 -11.07 6.99
CA ASP A 39 10.01 -12.06 6.42
C ASP A 39 9.30 -13.18 5.64
N LYS A 40 8.11 -13.58 6.09
CA LYS A 40 7.27 -14.60 5.42
C LYS A 40 6.71 -14.14 4.07
N LYS A 41 6.59 -12.83 3.85
CA LYS A 41 6.02 -12.22 2.63
C LYS A 41 7.09 -11.60 1.72
N THR A 42 8.36 -11.66 2.12
CA THR A 42 9.47 -11.12 1.35
C THR A 42 10.07 -12.26 0.53
N PRO A 43 10.03 -12.22 -0.82
CA PRO A 43 10.68 -13.22 -1.66
C PRO A 43 12.15 -13.45 -1.27
N ILE A 44 12.61 -14.71 -1.26
CA ILE A 44 14.00 -15.06 -0.85
C ILE A 44 15.03 -14.27 -1.64
N ILE A 45 14.82 -14.10 -2.95
CA ILE A 45 15.72 -13.33 -3.82
C ILE A 45 15.90 -11.88 -3.38
N LEU A 46 14.93 -11.32 -2.64
CA LEU A 46 14.99 -9.95 -2.14
C LEU A 46 15.65 -9.84 -0.76
N LYS A 47 15.78 -10.95 -0.01
CA LYS A 47 16.40 -10.94 1.33
C LYS A 47 17.87 -10.51 1.30
N GLN A 48 18.58 -10.75 0.19
CA GLN A 48 19.98 -10.34 0.02
C GLN A 48 20.17 -8.81 0.07
N TYR A 49 19.13 -8.03 -0.24
CA TYR A 49 19.16 -6.56 -0.17
C TYR A 49 18.87 -6.03 1.24
N ASN A 50 18.71 -6.92 2.23
CA ASN A 50 18.39 -6.59 3.62
C ASN A 50 17.25 -5.55 3.76
N PRO A 51 16.07 -5.82 3.16
CA PRO A 51 14.96 -4.89 3.18
C PRO A 51 14.46 -4.69 4.62
N HIS A 52 14.24 -3.43 4.96
CA HIS A 52 13.85 -3.02 6.31
C HIS A 52 12.80 -1.93 6.27
N THR A 53 12.12 -1.73 7.38
CA THR A 53 11.09 -0.70 7.54
C THR A 53 11.08 -0.20 8.99
N GLY A 54 10.64 1.04 9.19
CA GLY A 54 10.44 1.62 10.52
C GLY A 54 9.08 1.22 11.09
N PHE A 55 8.23 2.21 11.36
CA PHE A 55 6.87 1.99 11.90
C PHE A 55 5.82 1.64 10.84
N ALA A 56 6.16 1.56 9.55
CA ALA A 56 5.20 1.13 8.53
C ALA A 56 4.82 -0.35 8.71
N ASP A 57 3.62 -0.74 8.28
CA ASP A 57 3.00 -2.03 8.63
C ASP A 57 3.92 -3.24 8.35
N GLY A 58 4.51 -3.30 7.15
CA GLY A 58 5.37 -4.43 6.80
C GLY A 58 6.40 -4.24 5.69
N PHE A 59 6.29 -3.16 4.90
CA PHE A 59 7.18 -2.86 3.79
C PHE A 59 7.48 -1.35 3.74
N PRO A 60 8.64 -0.94 3.19
CA PRO A 60 9.04 0.47 3.17
C PRO A 60 8.34 1.31 2.11
N ILE A 61 7.83 0.68 1.04
CA ILE A 61 7.25 1.38 -0.12
C ILE A 61 5.91 0.73 -0.48
N LEU A 62 4.87 1.55 -0.65
CA LEU A 62 3.60 1.21 -1.28
C LEU A 62 3.45 1.98 -2.59
N ILE A 63 3.12 1.26 -3.65
CA ILE A 63 2.94 1.79 -5.01
C ILE A 63 1.50 1.57 -5.45
N ILE A 64 0.88 2.59 -6.03
CA ILE A 64 -0.48 2.53 -6.59
C ILE A 64 -0.49 3.30 -7.91
N SER A 65 -1.16 2.78 -8.94
CA SER A 65 -1.40 3.55 -10.17
C SER A 65 -2.61 4.49 -10.00
N GLN A 66 -2.58 5.65 -10.65
CA GLN A 66 -3.72 6.56 -10.68
C GLN A 66 -4.95 5.89 -11.31
N GLU A 67 -4.73 5.08 -12.34
CA GLU A 67 -5.76 4.35 -13.07
C GLU A 67 -6.50 3.34 -12.18
N SER A 68 -5.81 2.71 -11.22
CA SER A 68 -6.44 1.89 -10.17
C SER A 68 -7.43 2.70 -9.33
N LEU A 69 -7.06 3.93 -8.95
CA LEU A 69 -7.92 4.82 -8.17
C LEU A 69 -9.10 5.33 -9.00
N ASP A 70 -8.86 5.69 -10.25
CA ASP A 70 -9.89 6.16 -11.17
C ASP A 70 -10.96 5.09 -11.38
N LEU A 71 -10.57 3.83 -11.62
CA LEU A 71 -11.51 2.71 -11.74
C LEU A 71 -12.29 2.47 -10.44
N LEU A 72 -11.63 2.56 -9.28
CA LEU A 72 -12.30 2.42 -7.98
C LEU A 72 -13.35 3.53 -7.79
N ASN A 73 -12.99 4.76 -8.10
CA ASN A 73 -13.88 5.91 -8.02
C ASN A 73 -15.04 5.81 -9.00
N GLU A 74 -14.81 5.31 -10.21
CA GLU A 74 -15.88 5.05 -11.17
C GLU A 74 -16.91 4.06 -10.61
N LYS A 75 -16.44 2.93 -10.04
CA LYS A 75 -17.33 1.93 -9.41
C LYS A 75 -18.10 2.50 -8.21
N LEU A 76 -17.45 3.33 -7.39
CA LEU A 76 -18.10 4.01 -6.26
C LEU A 76 -19.18 4.99 -6.73
N LEU A 77 -18.89 5.80 -7.75
CA LEU A 77 -19.85 6.74 -8.34
C LEU A 77 -21.00 5.99 -9.02
N GLN A 78 -20.77 4.84 -9.64
CA GLN A 78 -21.84 4.00 -10.17
C GLN A 78 -22.77 3.46 -9.07
N LYS A 79 -22.20 2.99 -7.94
CA LYS A 79 -22.97 2.45 -6.80
C LYS A 79 -23.74 3.52 -6.03
N TYR A 80 -23.11 4.65 -5.74
CA TYR A 80 -23.67 5.68 -4.84
C TYR A 80 -24.17 6.94 -5.54
N LYS A 81 -23.86 7.12 -6.83
CA LYS A 81 -24.15 8.35 -7.58
C LYS A 81 -23.64 9.56 -6.79
N THR A 82 -24.47 10.57 -6.58
CA THR A 82 -24.16 11.79 -5.80
C THR A 82 -24.59 11.69 -4.33
N THR A 83 -25.03 10.53 -3.84
CA THR A 83 -25.59 10.40 -2.49
C THR A 83 -24.53 10.33 -1.38
N LYS A 84 -23.30 9.93 -1.70
CA LYS A 84 -22.17 9.90 -0.76
C LYS A 84 -21.30 11.14 -0.97
N LYS A 85 -21.22 11.99 0.06
CA LYS A 85 -20.60 13.33 -0.01
C LYS A 85 -19.07 13.33 -0.06
N ASP A 86 -18.42 12.22 0.27
CA ASP A 86 -16.97 12.11 0.32
C ASP A 86 -16.36 11.37 -0.88
N LEU A 87 -17.11 11.30 -2.00
CA LEU A 87 -16.66 10.85 -3.31
C LEU A 87 -16.35 12.04 -4.24
N PRO A 88 -15.38 11.91 -5.18
CA PRO A 88 -14.46 10.79 -5.34
C PRO A 88 -13.46 10.69 -4.19
N LEU A 89 -12.91 9.49 -3.99
CA LEU A 89 -11.85 9.25 -3.02
C LEU A 89 -10.52 9.82 -3.52
N GLU A 90 -9.79 10.44 -2.61
CA GLU A 90 -8.43 10.95 -2.81
C GLU A 90 -7.39 9.83 -2.56
N MET A 91 -6.24 9.87 -3.25
CA MET A 91 -5.20 8.83 -3.22
C MET A 91 -4.58 8.66 -1.82
N GLU A 92 -4.52 9.74 -1.06
CA GLU A 92 -3.97 9.84 0.28
C GLU A 92 -4.69 8.90 1.27
N ARG A 93 -5.94 8.50 0.98
CA ARG A 93 -6.67 7.50 1.77
C ARG A 93 -5.95 6.16 1.82
N PHE A 94 -5.24 5.81 0.75
CA PHE A 94 -4.51 4.56 0.62
C PHE A 94 -3.07 4.63 1.14
N ARG A 95 -2.56 5.85 1.35
CA ARG A 95 -1.22 6.17 1.87
C ARG A 95 -0.06 5.57 1.04
N PRO A 96 -0.10 5.65 -0.31
CA PRO A 96 1.05 5.23 -1.10
C PRO A 96 2.25 6.15 -0.87
N ASN A 97 3.44 5.63 -1.12
CA ASN A 97 4.66 6.42 -1.22
C ASN A 97 4.88 6.92 -2.65
N ILE A 98 4.53 6.09 -3.63
CA ILE A 98 4.71 6.38 -5.06
C ILE A 98 3.37 6.19 -5.77
N VAL A 99 2.94 7.22 -6.49
CA VAL A 99 1.79 7.18 -7.40
C VAL A 99 2.32 7.22 -8.83
N ILE A 100 1.88 6.28 -9.65
CA ILE A 100 2.33 6.16 -11.05
C ILE A 100 1.15 6.48 -11.97
N HIS A 101 1.45 7.18 -13.07
CA HIS A 101 0.51 7.39 -14.17
C HIS A 101 1.05 6.66 -15.39
N THR A 102 0.18 5.95 -16.10
CA THR A 102 0.52 5.33 -17.39
C THR A 102 0.40 6.35 -18.51
N VAL A 103 1.33 6.32 -19.46
CA VAL A 103 1.40 7.26 -20.60
C VAL A 103 0.87 6.66 -21.90
N ASP A 104 0.27 5.47 -21.86
CA ASP A 104 -0.33 4.80 -23.03
C ASP A 104 -1.77 5.31 -23.26
N ASP A 105 -2.13 5.53 -24.52
CA ASP A 105 -3.47 5.95 -24.98
C ASP A 105 -4.59 4.99 -24.56
N ASN A 106 -4.27 3.78 -24.08
CA ASN A 106 -5.21 2.84 -23.47
C ASN A 106 -5.31 2.93 -21.94
N SER A 107 -4.89 4.04 -21.30
CA SER A 107 -4.70 4.16 -19.84
C SER A 107 -5.83 3.59 -18.96
N LYS A 108 -7.11 3.71 -19.33
CA LYS A 108 -8.21 3.10 -18.56
C LYS A 108 -8.17 1.57 -18.46
N ASN A 109 -7.57 0.89 -19.44
CA ASN A 109 -7.35 -0.55 -19.41
C ASN A 109 -6.14 -0.95 -18.54
N ASN A 110 -5.40 0.02 -17.99
CA ASN A 110 -4.22 -0.21 -17.17
C ASN A 110 -4.50 -0.13 -15.66
N ALA A 111 -5.77 -0.09 -15.23
CA ALA A 111 -6.08 -0.17 -13.82
C ALA A 111 -5.52 -1.48 -13.21
N HIS A 112 -4.83 -1.37 -12.09
CA HIS A 112 -4.12 -2.45 -11.39
C HIS A 112 -2.93 -3.05 -12.17
N ILE A 113 -2.39 -2.34 -13.16
CA ILE A 113 -1.21 -2.81 -13.92
C ILE A 113 0.02 -3.05 -13.03
N GLU A 114 0.09 -2.38 -11.88
CA GLU A 114 1.15 -2.56 -10.89
C GLU A 114 1.23 -3.99 -10.33
N ASP A 115 0.14 -4.78 -10.42
CA ASP A 115 0.09 -6.17 -9.98
C ASP A 115 1.01 -7.10 -10.79
N ASP A 116 1.31 -6.72 -12.04
CA ASP A 116 2.08 -7.55 -12.98
C ASP A 116 3.57 -7.22 -13.00
N TRP A 117 3.99 -6.18 -12.29
CA TRP A 117 5.38 -5.77 -12.25
C TRP A 117 6.20 -6.64 -11.30
N LYS A 118 7.37 -7.06 -11.77
CA LYS A 118 8.42 -7.66 -10.94
C LYS A 118 9.26 -6.58 -10.27
N SER A 119 9.58 -5.54 -11.03
CA SER A 119 10.32 -4.38 -10.57
C SER A 119 9.97 -3.16 -11.39
N ILE A 120 10.26 -1.99 -10.86
CA ILE A 120 10.27 -0.74 -11.60
C ILE A 120 11.66 -0.12 -11.52
N GLN A 121 12.06 0.54 -12.60
CA GLN A 121 13.19 1.44 -12.62
C GLN A 121 12.66 2.88 -12.70
N ILE A 122 13.14 3.75 -11.81
CA ILE A 122 12.81 5.17 -11.77
C ILE A 122 14.08 5.95 -12.14
N GLY A 123 14.01 6.72 -13.23
CA GLY A 123 15.18 7.34 -13.84
C GLY A 123 16.25 6.30 -14.23
N ASP A 124 17.53 6.64 -14.07
CA ASP A 124 18.65 5.79 -14.50
C ASP A 124 19.29 4.95 -13.38
N HIS A 125 18.84 5.13 -12.13
CA HIS A 125 19.62 4.71 -10.96
C HIS A 125 18.83 3.96 -9.89
N THR A 126 17.50 4.09 -9.87
CA THR A 126 16.68 3.56 -8.78
C THR A 126 15.86 2.38 -9.25
N ILE A 127 16.15 1.18 -8.74
CA ILE A 127 15.40 -0.05 -8.96
C ILE A 127 14.67 -0.42 -7.67
N ILE A 128 13.37 -0.64 -7.80
CA ILE A 128 12.48 -1.06 -6.73
C ILE A 128 11.81 -2.36 -7.17
N HIS A 129 11.90 -3.40 -6.34
CA HIS A 129 11.24 -4.68 -6.59
C HIS A 129 9.92 -4.77 -5.87
N ILE A 130 8.90 -5.26 -6.58
CA ILE A 130 7.60 -5.55 -6.02
C ILE A 130 7.71 -6.82 -5.18
N THR A 131 7.16 -6.79 -3.96
CA THR A 131 7.17 -7.92 -3.04
C THR A 131 5.86 -8.68 -3.07
N VAL A 132 4.76 -7.99 -2.76
CA VAL A 132 3.47 -8.62 -2.55
C VAL A 132 2.32 -7.60 -2.72
N PRO A 133 1.17 -8.01 -3.27
CA PRO A 133 -0.03 -7.20 -3.26
C PRO A 133 -0.40 -6.68 -1.87
N CYS A 134 -0.88 -5.44 -1.79
CA CYS A 134 -1.23 -4.80 -0.52
C CYS A 134 -2.67 -5.14 -0.10
N SER A 135 -2.80 -6.07 0.86
CA SER A 135 -4.09 -6.36 1.49
C SER A 135 -4.58 -5.13 2.24
N ARG A 136 -5.80 -4.66 1.99
CA ARG A 136 -6.32 -3.45 2.63
C ARG A 136 -7.07 -3.77 3.92
N CYS A 137 -6.70 -3.07 4.99
CA CYS A 137 -7.46 -3.01 6.22
C CYS A 137 -8.60 -1.97 6.11
N SER A 138 -9.27 -1.67 7.23
CA SER A 138 -10.35 -0.68 7.31
C SER A 138 -9.88 0.79 7.31
N MET A 139 -8.57 1.06 7.36
CA MET A 139 -8.05 2.44 7.44
C MET A 139 -8.50 3.36 6.30
N PRO A 140 -8.60 2.92 5.03
CA PRO A 140 -9.14 3.75 3.94
C PRO A 140 -10.62 4.13 4.12
N CYS A 141 -11.36 3.43 4.97
CA CYS A 141 -12.78 3.72 5.24
C CYS A 141 -13.00 4.90 6.19
N ASN A 142 -11.94 5.46 6.76
CA ASN A 142 -12.01 6.66 7.58
C ASN A 142 -12.05 7.91 6.70
N ASN A 143 -12.92 8.86 7.03
CA ASN A 143 -12.91 10.18 6.42
C ASN A 143 -11.68 10.95 6.88
N MET A 144 -10.77 11.31 5.97
CA MET A 144 -9.50 11.95 6.32
C MET A 144 -9.66 13.36 6.90
N LYS A 145 -10.70 14.09 6.48
CA LYS A 145 -10.95 15.47 6.93
C LYS A 145 -11.57 15.49 8.33
N LEU A 146 -12.45 14.52 8.61
CA LEU A 146 -13.18 14.46 9.88
C LEU A 146 -12.51 13.54 10.91
N GLY A 147 -11.57 12.68 10.52
CA GLY A 147 -10.93 11.71 11.41
C GLY A 147 -11.84 10.57 11.89
N ILE A 148 -13.07 10.47 11.38
CA ILE A 148 -14.07 9.48 11.80
C ILE A 148 -14.41 8.49 10.69
N ARG A 149 -14.80 7.29 11.11
CA ARG A 149 -15.36 6.29 10.19
C ARG A 149 -16.81 6.61 9.89
N ASP A 150 -17.17 6.48 8.61
CA ASP A 150 -18.57 6.51 8.20
C ASP A 150 -19.26 5.23 8.69
N LYS A 151 -20.26 5.36 9.56
CA LYS A 151 -20.99 4.21 10.12
C LYS A 151 -21.98 3.61 9.13
N ALA A 152 -22.42 4.38 8.14
CA ALA A 152 -23.41 3.93 7.16
C ALA A 152 -22.76 3.18 6.00
N PHE A 153 -21.47 3.38 5.76
CA PHE A 153 -20.77 2.83 4.59
C PHE A 153 -19.41 2.27 4.98
N ASN A 154 -19.09 1.07 4.51
CA ASN A 154 -17.78 0.45 4.69
C ASN A 154 -16.91 0.61 3.43
N GLU A 155 -16.92 1.81 2.84
CA GLU A 155 -16.20 2.09 1.59
C GLU A 155 -14.82 2.69 1.83
N PRO A 156 -13.80 2.33 1.03
CA PRO A 156 -13.86 1.57 -0.23
C PRO A 156 -13.84 0.04 -0.11
N SER A 157 -13.82 -0.51 1.11
CA SER A 157 -13.68 -1.96 1.32
C SER A 157 -14.78 -2.78 0.66
N ASP A 158 -16.03 -2.33 0.69
CA ASP A 158 -17.13 -3.07 0.08
C ASP A 158 -17.00 -3.13 -1.44
N ILE A 159 -16.70 -2.01 -2.12
CA ILE A 159 -16.43 -2.04 -3.56
C ILE A 159 -15.22 -2.90 -3.89
N LEU A 160 -14.10 -2.76 -3.17
CA LEU A 160 -12.90 -3.57 -3.44
C LEU A 160 -13.17 -5.07 -3.32
N GLN A 161 -13.97 -5.50 -2.34
CA GLN A 161 -14.36 -6.92 -2.19
C GLN A 161 -15.13 -7.47 -3.40
N THR A 162 -15.80 -6.63 -4.19
CA THR A 162 -16.53 -7.11 -5.38
C THR A 162 -15.63 -7.56 -6.53
N TYR A 163 -14.42 -6.98 -6.66
CA TYR A 163 -13.57 -7.20 -7.85
C TYR A 163 -12.08 -7.39 -7.56
N ARG A 164 -11.64 -7.18 -6.32
CA ARG A 164 -10.24 -7.30 -5.86
C ARG A 164 -10.08 -8.29 -4.71
N LEU A 165 -11.02 -9.22 -4.56
CA LEU A 165 -10.93 -10.30 -3.60
C LEU A 165 -9.79 -11.25 -3.97
N GLY A 166 -9.02 -11.72 -3.00
CA GLY A 166 -7.83 -12.54 -3.23
C GLY A 166 -8.11 -13.79 -4.06
N SER A 167 -9.24 -14.45 -3.81
CA SER A 167 -9.71 -15.59 -4.61
C SER A 167 -10.03 -15.24 -6.06
N HIS A 168 -10.51 -14.03 -6.35
CA HIS A 168 -10.76 -13.57 -7.73
C HIS A 168 -9.46 -13.25 -8.46
N LEU A 169 -8.41 -12.86 -7.73
CA LEU A 169 -7.10 -12.51 -8.26
C LEU A 169 -6.13 -13.70 -8.32
N GLY A 170 -6.51 -14.85 -7.76
CA GLY A 170 -5.66 -16.03 -7.63
C GLY A 170 -4.51 -15.86 -6.62
N TYR A 171 -4.53 -14.83 -5.77
CA TYR A 171 -3.42 -14.52 -4.86
C TYR A 171 -3.22 -15.52 -3.73
N ASP A 172 -4.23 -16.33 -3.44
CA ASP A 172 -4.12 -17.49 -2.55
C ASP A 172 -3.23 -18.58 -3.14
N THR A 173 -3.27 -18.76 -4.46
CA THR A 173 -2.42 -19.73 -5.15
C THR A 173 -1.03 -19.15 -5.41
N PHE A 174 -0.94 -17.91 -5.91
CA PHE A 174 0.31 -17.31 -6.32
C PHE A 174 1.14 -16.74 -5.18
N PHE A 175 0.52 -16.06 -4.21
CA PHE A 175 1.24 -15.39 -3.12
C PHE A 175 1.01 -16.05 -1.75
N HIS A 176 0.25 -17.16 -1.71
CA HIS A 176 -0.19 -17.81 -0.47
C HIS A 176 -0.89 -16.82 0.48
N LEU A 177 -1.61 -15.85 -0.08
CA LEU A 177 -2.35 -14.84 0.68
C LEU A 177 -3.74 -15.33 1.04
N ASN A 178 -4.38 -14.67 2.00
CA ASN A 178 -5.72 -15.03 2.42
C ASN A 178 -6.72 -14.71 1.27
N PRO A 179 -7.47 -15.70 0.74
CA PRO A 179 -8.39 -15.51 -0.38
C PRO A 179 -9.54 -14.56 -0.05
N SER A 180 -9.88 -14.38 1.23
CA SER A 180 -10.97 -13.49 1.68
C SER A 180 -10.53 -12.04 1.89
N GLN A 181 -9.24 -11.73 1.72
CA GLN A 181 -8.76 -10.35 1.74
C GLN A 181 -8.99 -9.66 0.41
N TRP A 182 -9.06 -8.33 0.42
CA TRP A 182 -9.12 -7.50 -0.79
C TRP A 182 -7.86 -6.64 -0.92
N PHE A 183 -7.46 -6.36 -2.16
CA PHE A 183 -6.14 -5.83 -2.48
C PHE A 183 -6.21 -4.53 -3.28
N PHE A 184 -5.33 -3.58 -2.96
CA PHE A 184 -5.20 -2.32 -3.69
C PHE A 184 -3.78 -1.75 -3.54
N GLY A 185 -3.06 -1.66 -4.66
CA GLY A 185 -1.63 -1.35 -4.69
C GLY A 185 -0.73 -2.54 -4.38
N VAL A 186 0.56 -2.32 -4.54
CA VAL A 186 1.61 -3.32 -4.31
C VAL A 186 2.68 -2.80 -3.36
N ASN A 187 3.14 -3.67 -2.46
CA ASN A 187 4.27 -3.37 -1.59
C ASN A 187 5.58 -3.62 -2.35
N ALA A 188 6.61 -2.84 -2.03
CA ALA A 188 7.87 -2.91 -2.71
C ALA A 188 9.06 -2.62 -1.79
N VAL A 189 10.25 -2.98 -2.25
CA VAL A 189 11.53 -2.74 -1.57
C VAL A 189 12.56 -2.19 -2.56
N PRO A 190 13.38 -1.21 -2.16
CA PRO A 190 14.50 -0.77 -2.99
C PRO A 190 15.57 -1.86 -3.05
N THR A 191 16.11 -2.11 -4.24
CA THR A 191 17.23 -3.04 -4.46
C THR A 191 18.51 -2.32 -4.91
N THR A 192 18.40 -1.04 -5.25
CA THR A 192 19.54 -0.12 -5.41
C THR A 192 19.50 0.92 -4.30
N PHE A 193 20.61 1.10 -3.60
CA PHE A 193 20.76 2.14 -2.59
C PHE A 193 21.67 3.23 -3.15
N THR A 194 21.06 4.20 -3.83
CA THR A 194 21.78 5.36 -4.38
C THR A 194 21.50 6.58 -3.51
N SER A 195 22.42 7.55 -3.51
CA SER A 195 22.18 8.86 -2.90
C SER A 195 21.35 9.78 -3.81
N THR A 196 20.95 9.30 -4.98
CA THR A 196 20.22 10.09 -5.97
C THR A 196 18.73 10.09 -5.61
N PRO A 197 18.13 11.25 -5.33
CA PRO A 197 16.70 11.34 -5.08
C PRO A 197 15.90 11.04 -6.34
N ILE A 198 14.68 10.52 -6.16
CA ILE A 198 13.65 10.46 -7.20
C ILE A 198 12.74 11.69 -7.09
N PHE A 199 12.18 12.12 -8.22
CA PHE A 199 11.31 13.30 -8.31
C PHE A 199 9.97 12.98 -8.98
N VAL A 200 8.97 13.79 -8.67
CA VAL A 200 7.71 13.77 -9.43
C VAL A 200 8.02 14.16 -10.87
N GLY A 201 7.54 13.33 -11.81
CA GLY A 201 7.82 13.49 -13.24
C GLY A 201 8.94 12.60 -13.76
N ASP A 202 9.68 11.90 -12.88
CA ASP A 202 10.63 10.88 -13.33
C ASP A 202 9.92 9.77 -14.09
N ILE A 203 10.55 9.32 -15.19
CA ILE A 203 10.04 8.22 -15.98
C ILE A 203 10.20 6.92 -15.20
N VAL A 204 9.11 6.17 -15.13
CA VAL A 204 9.07 4.83 -14.53
C VAL A 204 9.00 3.80 -15.63
N THR A 205 10.02 2.94 -15.71
CA THR A 205 10.06 1.82 -16.64
C THR A 205 9.78 0.53 -15.89
N PRO A 206 8.58 -0.08 -16.05
CA PRO A 206 8.27 -1.34 -15.41
C PRO A 206 8.94 -2.51 -16.12
N ARG A 207 9.33 -3.51 -15.35
CA ARG A 207 9.66 -4.85 -15.82
C ARG A 207 8.61 -5.81 -15.30
N SER A 208 7.81 -6.37 -16.18
CA SER A 208 6.85 -7.42 -15.83
C SER A 208 7.55 -8.75 -15.55
N TYR A 209 6.89 -9.62 -14.78
CA TYR A 209 7.32 -11.01 -14.66
C TYR A 209 7.26 -11.71 -16.02
N THR A 210 8.30 -12.49 -16.37
CA THR A 210 8.11 -13.58 -17.33
C THR A 210 7.32 -14.73 -16.68
N PRO A 211 6.57 -15.55 -17.44
CA PRO A 211 5.85 -16.69 -16.87
C PRO A 211 6.75 -17.63 -16.05
N GLN A 212 8.00 -17.85 -16.49
CA GLN A 212 8.97 -18.71 -15.81
C GLN A 212 9.47 -18.10 -14.49
N GLU A 213 9.79 -16.80 -14.49
CA GLU A 213 10.20 -16.10 -13.25
C GLU A 213 9.07 -16.06 -12.24
N ARG A 214 7.82 -15.88 -12.70
CA ARG A 214 6.65 -15.85 -11.82
C ARG A 214 6.56 -17.16 -11.05
N SER A 215 6.69 -18.32 -11.71
CA SER A 215 6.65 -19.62 -11.03
C SER A 215 7.82 -19.85 -10.04
N GLN A 216 9.03 -19.38 -10.35
CA GLN A 216 10.21 -19.59 -9.51
C GLN A 216 10.21 -18.72 -8.25
N ASP A 217 9.84 -17.44 -8.38
CA ASP A 217 9.80 -16.51 -7.25
C ASP A 217 8.64 -16.84 -6.29
N ILE A 218 7.57 -17.48 -6.78
CA ILE A 218 6.42 -17.96 -5.99
C ILE A 218 6.79 -19.10 -5.03
N ASP A 219 7.55 -20.10 -5.49
CA ASP A 219 8.01 -21.21 -4.63
C ASP A 219 8.92 -20.72 -3.48
N MET A 220 9.41 -19.49 -3.57
CA MET A 220 10.28 -18.84 -2.60
C MET A 220 9.58 -17.89 -1.62
N ILE A 221 8.28 -17.60 -1.78
CA ILE A 221 7.48 -16.95 -0.72
C ILE A 221 7.13 -18.05 0.29
N SER A 222 7.82 -18.02 1.43
CA SER A 222 8.14 -19.24 2.19
C SER A 222 6.93 -20.11 2.54
N ARG A 223 6.97 -21.37 2.09
CA ARG A 223 6.33 -22.50 2.78
C ARG A 223 7.06 -22.80 4.10
N THR A 224 6.98 -21.90 5.09
CA THR A 224 7.41 -22.13 6.49
C THR A 224 6.64 -21.26 7.48
#